data_AF-B7R2U9-F1
#
_entry.id   AF-B7R2U9-F1
#
_cell.length_a   1.000
_cell.length_b   1.000
_cell.length_c   1.000
_cell.angle_alpha   90.00
_cell.angle_beta   90.00
_cell.angle_gamma   90.00
#
_symmetry.space_group_name_H-M   'P 1'
#
loop_
_entity.id
_entity.type
_entity.pdbx_description
1 polymer ?
#
loop_
_entity_poly.entity_id
_entity_poly.type
_entity_poly.pdbx_seq_one_letter_code
_entity_poly.pdbx_strand_id
1 'polypeptide(L)' 'MLARVDSRGRLYIPKELRKNLSGEVYLVRVAEGILIVPKPEDPLGELEELGKKLPDVSLEELRREILKEAEKLAGE' A
#
# COMPACT_ATOMS: atom_id res chain seq x y z
N MET A 1 16.93 -7.06 -5.36
CA MET A 1 17.44 -6.66 -6.70
C MET A 1 18.19 -5.35 -6.54
N LEU A 2 19.40 -5.22 -7.09
CA LEU A 2 20.17 -3.98 -7.03
C LEU A 2 19.80 -3.10 -8.22
N ALA A 3 19.31 -1.89 -7.96
CA ALA A 3 19.00 -0.88 -8.98
C ALA A 3 19.85 0.36 -8.73
N ARG A 4 20.30 1.01 -9.79
CA ARG A 4 21.12 2.24 -9.70
C ARG A 4 20.26 3.47 -9.89
N VAL A 5 20.52 4.47 -9.07
CA VAL A 5 20.01 5.83 -9.26
C VAL A 5 21.06 6.59 -10.06
N ASP A 6 20.64 7.23 -11.15
CA ASP A 6 21.56 8.02 -11.96
C ASP A 6 21.85 9.40 -11.33
N SER A 7 22.73 10.17 -11.97
CA SER A 7 23.12 11.51 -11.50
C SER A 7 21.97 12.52 -11.44
N ARG A 8 20.82 12.22 -12.06
CA ARG A 8 19.63 13.06 -12.05
C ARG A 8 18.58 12.56 -11.05
N GLY A 9 18.91 11.56 -10.23
CA GLY A 9 17.98 10.99 -9.25
C GLY A 9 16.96 10.02 -9.85
N ARG A 10 17.13 9.57 -11.09
CA ARG A 10 16.19 8.64 -11.73
C ARG A 10 16.51 7.20 -11.35
N LEU A 11 15.49 6.48 -10.91
CA LEU A 11 15.55 5.04 -10.64
C LEU A 11 14.90 4.28 -11.80
N TYR A 12 15.66 3.41 -12.46
CA TYR A 12 15.09 2.53 -13.47
C TYR A 12 14.35 1.36 -12.81
N ILE A 13 13.05 1.24 -13.08
CA ILE A 13 12.23 0.12 -12.61
C ILE A 13 12.19 -0.98 -13.69
N PRO A 14 12.67 -2.20 -13.39
CA PRO A 14 12.63 -3.35 -14.28
C PRO A 14 11.22 -3.64 -14.82
N LYS A 15 11.15 -4.18 -16.05
CA LYS A 15 9.87 -4.46 -16.73
C LYS A 15 8.93 -5.36 -15.91
N GLU A 16 9.48 -6.31 -15.17
CA GLU A 16 8.72 -7.23 -14.31
C GLU A 16 7.99 -6.49 -13.19
N LEU A 17 8.63 -5.50 -12.57
CA LEU A 17 8.04 -4.69 -11.51
C LEU A 17 7.08 -3.62 -12.04
N ARG A 18 7.26 -3.18 -13.30
CA ARG A 18 6.39 -2.19 -13.95
C ARG A 18 4.98 -2.70 -14.24
N LYS A 19 4.75 -4.02 -14.30
CA LYS A 19 3.42 -4.58 -14.61
C LYS A 19 2.32 -4.10 -13.65
N ASN A 20 2.69 -3.80 -12.41
CA ASN A 20 1.76 -3.40 -11.36
C ASN A 20 1.85 -1.89 -11.05
N LEU A 21 2.58 -1.12 -11.87
CA LEU A 21 2.72 0.32 -11.70
C LEU A 21 1.89 1.02 -12.77
N SER A 22 1.06 1.96 -12.34
CA SER A 22 0.48 2.97 -13.22
C SER A 22 1.57 3.95 -13.68
N GLY A 23 1.24 4.81 -14.65
CA GLY A 23 2.19 5.81 -15.16
C GLY A 23 2.66 6.83 -14.11
N GLU A 24 1.98 6.90 -12.97
CA GLU A 24 2.28 7.77 -11.84
C GLU A 24 2.36 6.98 -10.53
N VAL A 25 3.22 7.40 -9.61
CA VAL A 25 3.44 6.73 -8.33
C VAL A 25 3.54 7.75 -7.21
N TYR A 26 3.12 7.36 -6.01
CA TYR A 26 3.44 8.08 -4.78
C TYR A 26 4.77 7.58 -4.22
N LEU A 27 5.62 8.52 -3.81
CA LEU A 27 6.85 8.24 -3.05
C LEU A 27 6.60 8.58 -1.58
N VAL A 28 6.52 7.56 -0.74
CA VAL A 28 6.21 7.70 0.68
C VAL A 28 7.46 7.42 1.51
N ARG A 29 7.89 8.37 2.34
CA ARG A 29 9.02 8.16 3.25
C ARG A 29 8.56 7.32 4.44
N VAL A 30 9.33 6.27 4.74
CA VAL A 30 9.17 5.40 5.91
C VAL A 30 10.49 5.33 6.68
N ALA A 31 10.50 4.70 7.87
CA ALA A 31 11.67 4.67 8.74
C ALA A 31 12.93 4.11 8.04
N GLU A 32 12.77 3.08 7.22
CA GLU A 32 13.88 2.38 6.55
C GLU A 32 14.10 2.82 5.10
N GLY A 33 13.37 3.84 4.59
CA GLY A 33 13.56 4.31 3.22
C GLY A 33 12.34 4.94 2.58
N ILE A 34 12.08 4.57 1.33
CA ILE A 34 10.98 5.11 0.52
C ILE A 34 10.18 3.94 -0.05
N LEU A 35 8.85 3.98 0.11
CA LEU A 35 7.91 3.11 -0.57
C LEU A 35 7.46 3.77 -1.88
N ILE A 36 7.42 2.98 -2.95
CA ILE A 36 6.85 3.37 -4.24
C ILE A 36 5.47 2.72 -4.32
N VAL A 37 4.42 3.54 -4.27
CA VAL A 37 3.03 3.07 -4.28
C VAL A 37 2.41 3.49 -5.61
N PRO A 38 1.82 2.57 -6.40
CA PRO A 38 1.13 2.96 -7.63
C PRO A 38 -0.02 3.91 -7.31
N LYS A 39 -0.19 4.95 -8.13
CA LYS A 39 -1.36 5.82 -8.00
C LYS A 39 -2.57 5.08 -8.61
N PRO A 40 -3.66 4.90 -7.85
CA PRO A 40 -4.92 4.36 -8.39
C PRO A 40 -5.40 5.19 -9.58
N GLU A 41 -5.93 4.53 -10.62
CA GLU A 41 -6.58 5.23 -11.74
C GLU A 41 -7.93 5.81 -11.28
N ASP A 42 -8.67 5.03 -10.48
CA ASP A 42 -9.92 5.43 -9.82
C ASP A 42 -9.83 5.11 -8.32
N PRO A 43 -9.36 6.06 -7.49
CA PRO A 43 -9.22 5.86 -6.06
C PRO A 43 -10.54 5.50 -5.35
N LEU A 44 -11.68 6.03 -5.83
CA LEU A 44 -12.98 5.78 -5.21
C LEU A 44 -13.49 4.40 -5.59
N GLY A 45 -13.43 4.05 -6.88
CA GLY A 45 -13.81 2.71 -7.34
C GLY A 45 -12.98 1.62 -6.68
N GLU A 46 -11.66 1.79 -6.59
CA GLU A 46 -10.80 0.83 -5.87
C GLU A 46 -11.15 0.72 -4.38
N LEU A 47 -11.46 1.85 -3.72
CA LEU A 47 -11.89 1.85 -2.32
C LEU A 47 -13.23 1.13 -2.12
N GLU A 48 -14.20 1.32 -3.02
CA GLU A 48 -15.49 0.63 -2.98
C GLU A 48 -15.32 -0.89 -3.17
N GLU A 49 -14.49 -1.32 -4.12
CA GLU A 49 -14.19 -2.73 -4.35
C GLU A 49 -13.46 -3.39 -3.17
N LEU A 50 -12.60 -2.64 -2.47
CA LEU A 50 -12.03 -3.08 -1.20
C LEU A 50 -13.09 -3.20 -0.12
N GLY A 51 -14.00 -2.23 -0.03
CA GLY A 51 -15.13 -2.24 0.91
C GLY A 51 -16.04 -3.45 0.74
N LYS A 52 -16.33 -3.86 -0.51
CA LYS A 52 -17.14 -5.06 -0.82
C LYS A 52 -16.53 -6.37 -0.33
N LYS A 53 -15.22 -6.41 -0.06
CA LYS A 53 -14.53 -7.60 0.48
C LYS A 53 -14.57 -7.68 1.99
N LEU A 54 -15.04 -6.64 2.68
CA LEU A 54 -15.17 -6.65 4.13
C LEU A 54 -16.30 -7.58 4.58
N PRO A 55 -16.17 -8.19 5.77
CA PRO A 55 -17.24 -8.99 6.35
C PRO A 55 -18.48 -8.13 6.63
N ASP A 56 -19.66 -8.75 6.50
CA ASP A 56 -20.94 -8.12 6.79
C ASP A 56 -21.19 -8.06 8.31
N VAL A 57 -20.44 -7.18 8.99
CA VAL A 57 -20.54 -6.93 10.43
C VAL A 57 -20.67 -5.44 10.69
N SER A 58 -21.18 -5.09 11.88
CA SER A 58 -21.27 -3.68 12.28
C SER A 58 -19.89 -3.05 12.40
N LEU A 59 -19.82 -1.73 12.18
CA LEU A 59 -18.59 -0.96 12.37
C LEU A 59 -18.03 -1.07 13.79
N GLU A 60 -18.90 -1.24 14.79
CA GLU A 60 -18.49 -1.44 16.19
C GLU A 60 -17.78 -2.78 16.38
N GLU A 61 -18.31 -3.86 15.80
CA GLU A 61 -17.70 -5.19 15.88
C GLU A 61 -16.36 -5.20 15.14
N LEU A 62 -16.30 -4.64 13.92
CA LEU A 62 -15.07 -4.46 13.14
C LEU A 62 -14.00 -3.70 13.94
N ARG A 63 -14.36 -2.59 14.60
CA ARG A 63 -13.42 -1.82 15.45
C ARG A 63 -12.92 -2.64 16.62
N ARG A 64 -13.81 -3.40 17.27
CA ARG A 64 -13.44 -4.26 18.40
C ARG A 64 -12.44 -5.34 17.98
N GLU A 65 -12.64 -5.95 16.81
CA GLU A 65 -11.72 -6.95 16.28
C GLU A 65 -10.35 -6.36 15.91
N ILE A 66 -10.33 -5.21 15.24
CA ILE A 66 -9.08 -4.50 14.90
C ILE A 66 -8.26 -4.20 16.17
N LEU A 67 -8.91 -3.72 17.23
CA LEU A 67 -8.24 -3.42 18.51
C LEU A 67 -7.70 -4.69 19.18
N LYS A 68 -8.49 -5.76 19.24
CA LYS A 68 -8.04 -7.04 19.81
C LYS A 68 -6.81 -7.60 19.08
N GLU A 69 -6.80 -7.52 17.75
CA GLU A 69 -5.65 -8.00 16.96
C GLU A 69 -4.41 -7.12 17.17
N ALA A 70 -4.58 -5.80 17.23
CA ALA A 70 -3.49 -4.87 17.52
C ALA A 70 -2.87 -5.10 18.91
N GLU A 71 -3.71 -5.34 19.93
CA GLU A 71 -3.25 -5.69 21.30
C GLU A 71 -2.46 -6.98 21.32
N LYS A 72 -2.91 -8.00 20.58
CA LYS A 72 -2.21 -9.28 20.43
C LYS A 72 -0.83 -9.10 19.80
N LEU A 73 -0.74 -8.33 18.71
CA LEU A 73 0.53 -8.04 18.02
C LEU A 73 1.50 -7.20 18.85
N ALA A 74 1.00 -6.33 19.74
CA ALA A 74 1.83 -5.52 20.62
C ALA A 74 2.32 -6.27 21.87
N GLY A 75 1.68 -7.39 22.21
CA GLY A 75 2.06 -8.25 23.34
C GLY A 75 3.02 -9.39 22.99
N GLU A 76 3.32 -9.60 21.70
CA GLU A 76 4.40 -10.46 21.17
C GLU A 76 5.72 -9.67 21.02
#